data_AF-A0A2T4XDL8-F1
#
_entry.id   AF-A0A2T4XDL8-F1
#
_cell.length_a   1.000
_cell.length_b   1.000
_cell.length_c   1.000
_cell.angle_alpha   90.00
_cell.angle_beta   90.00
_cell.angle_gamma   90.00
#
_symmetry.space_group_name_H-M   'P 1'
#
loop_
_entity.id
_entity.type
_entity.pdbx_description
1 polymer ?
#
loop_
_entity_poly.entity_id
_entity_poly.type
_entity_poly.pdbx_seq_one_letter_code
_entity_poly.pdbx_strand_id
1 'polypeptide(L)'
;MKDLIRDRKTHFAVLLFFGLMQLLLGLARQLGVIPESPSLLALLYFGVMIPTLLIAVHASATSTRSTRGPTHRRNPFQITLLMILLLLTGTQIYWGVFTSLLDAGHVYNTFPSMYGQWIPPELWVIDPLHRNFFENLVTIQWMHRLFALLILLTVLMLWVHTFLMKQRPLIIVHLVVFLLTVTLLSYTAGAFTLIYHVPAFLTLLHQISAQLMITGIGLLLGVHFSGWIEEQAQS
;
A
#
# COMPACT_ATOMS: atom_id res chain seq x y z
N MET A 1 13.39 15.97 -26.08
CA MET A 1 11.92 15.77 -25.96
C MET A 1 11.49 14.35 -26.33
N LYS A 2 11.96 13.77 -27.44
CA LYS A 2 11.66 12.38 -27.81
C LYS A 2 12.13 11.35 -26.76
N ASP A 3 13.33 11.52 -26.22
CA ASP A 3 13.88 10.59 -25.21
C ASP A 3 13.11 10.64 -23.89
N LEU A 4 12.69 11.82 -23.46
CA LEU A 4 11.84 11.99 -22.27
C LEU A 4 10.47 11.31 -22.44
N ILE A 5 9.84 11.45 -23.62
CA ILE A 5 8.56 10.80 -23.91
C ILE A 5 8.74 9.28 -23.96
N ARG A 6 9.84 8.80 -24.57
CA ARG A 6 10.18 7.37 -24.61
C ARG A 6 10.36 6.82 -23.19
N ASP A 7 11.11 7.51 -22.36
CA ASP A 7 11.38 7.11 -20.98
C ASP A 7 10.10 7.04 -20.13
N ARG A 8 9.21 8.02 -20.25
CA ARG A 8 7.89 7.99 -19.57
C ARG A 8 7.01 6.84 -20.02
N LYS A 9 7.00 6.54 -21.33
CA LYS A 9 6.26 5.37 -21.86
C LYS A 9 6.83 4.06 -21.31
N THR A 10 8.15 3.95 -21.20
CA THR A 10 8.82 2.78 -20.61
C THR A 10 8.41 2.60 -19.15
N HIS A 11 8.53 3.64 -18.31
CA HIS A 11 8.12 3.58 -16.90
C HIS A 11 6.65 3.18 -16.75
N PHE A 12 5.75 3.77 -17.54
CA PHE A 12 4.33 3.42 -17.53
C PHE A 12 4.10 1.95 -17.90
N ALA A 13 4.74 1.47 -18.97
CA ALA A 13 4.61 0.09 -19.41
C ALA A 13 5.13 -0.90 -18.35
N VAL A 14 6.24 -0.58 -17.68
CA VAL A 14 6.80 -1.42 -16.61
C VAL A 14 5.90 -1.42 -15.37
N LEU A 15 5.38 -0.26 -14.94
CA LEU A 15 4.43 -0.20 -13.83
C LEU A 15 3.14 -0.97 -14.14
N LEU A 16 2.64 -0.88 -15.38
CA LEU A 16 1.49 -1.65 -15.83
C LEU A 16 1.80 -3.16 -15.80
N PHE A 17 2.98 -3.57 -16.25
CA PHE A 17 3.43 -4.96 -16.20
C PHE A 17 3.42 -5.52 -14.78
N PHE A 18 4.03 -4.82 -13.81
CA PHE A 18 4.01 -5.26 -12.41
C PHE A 18 2.60 -5.22 -11.82
N GLY A 19 1.76 -4.26 -12.22
CA GLY A 19 0.33 -4.23 -11.84
C GLY A 19 -0.44 -5.46 -12.34
N LEU A 20 -0.20 -5.88 -13.59
CA LEU A 20 -0.77 -7.09 -14.17
C LEU A 20 -0.24 -8.35 -13.47
N MET A 21 1.06 -8.40 -13.17
CA MET A 21 1.63 -9.51 -12.39
C MET A 21 0.97 -9.63 -11.01
N GLN A 22 0.72 -8.51 -10.32
CA GLN A 22 0.04 -8.51 -9.03
C GLN A 22 -1.39 -9.06 -9.14
N LEU A 23 -2.12 -8.68 -10.20
CA LEU A 23 -3.45 -9.21 -10.49
C LEU A 23 -3.41 -10.72 -10.77
N LEU A 24 -2.45 -11.17 -11.58
CA LEU A 24 -2.27 -12.60 -11.90
C LEU A 24 -1.91 -13.41 -10.65
N LEU A 25 -1.05 -12.89 -9.77
CA LEU A 25 -0.75 -13.52 -8.48
C LEU A 25 -2.00 -13.62 -7.61
N GLY A 26 -2.80 -12.56 -7.55
CA GLY A 26 -4.08 -12.58 -6.83
C GLY A 26 -5.05 -13.63 -7.33
N LEU A 27 -5.22 -13.70 -8.65
CA LEU A 27 -6.08 -14.68 -9.30
C LEU A 27 -5.56 -16.11 -9.09
N ALA A 28 -4.25 -16.33 -9.28
CA ALA A 28 -3.64 -17.64 -9.09
C ALA A 28 -3.74 -18.11 -7.63
N ARG A 29 -3.70 -17.19 -6.65
CA ARG A 29 -3.99 -17.53 -5.25
C ARG A 29 -5.44 -17.98 -5.06
N GLN A 30 -6.42 -17.27 -5.64
CA GLN A 30 -7.83 -17.64 -5.56
C GLN A 30 -8.15 -18.97 -6.24
N LEU A 31 -7.45 -19.28 -7.33
CA LEU A 31 -7.60 -20.54 -8.06
C LEU A 31 -6.85 -21.71 -7.38
N GLY A 32 -6.17 -21.48 -6.25
CA GLY A 32 -5.40 -22.51 -5.54
C GLY A 32 -4.14 -22.98 -6.29
N VAL A 33 -3.63 -22.18 -7.23
CA VAL A 33 -2.41 -22.51 -8.01
C VAL A 33 -1.14 -22.19 -7.23
N ILE A 34 -1.19 -21.16 -6.38
CA ILE A 34 -0.02 -20.68 -5.64
C ILE A 34 0.18 -21.48 -4.34
N PRO A 35 1.45 -21.75 -3.95
CA PRO A 35 1.84 -22.53 -2.77
C PRO A 35 1.13 -22.19 -1.45
N GLU A 36 0.96 -23.24 -0.63
CA GLU A 36 0.38 -23.18 0.72
C GLU A 36 1.33 -22.62 1.82
N SER A 37 2.45 -22.02 1.43
CA SER A 37 3.44 -21.47 2.36
C SER A 37 3.28 -19.96 2.53
N PRO A 38 3.05 -19.45 3.76
CA PRO A 38 2.89 -18.01 3.98
C PRO A 38 4.14 -17.20 3.60
N SER A 39 5.33 -17.76 3.86
CA SER A 39 6.59 -17.07 3.56
C SER A 39 6.84 -16.97 2.05
N LEU A 40 6.56 -18.03 1.30
CA LEU A 40 6.71 -18.03 -0.15
C LEU A 40 5.68 -17.10 -0.81
N LEU A 41 4.44 -17.13 -0.34
CA LEU A 41 3.39 -16.22 -0.79
C LEU A 41 3.78 -14.75 -0.51
N ALA A 42 4.26 -14.45 0.70
CA ALA A 42 4.77 -13.12 1.03
C ALA A 42 5.92 -12.69 0.11
N LEU A 43 6.88 -13.57 -0.15
CA LEU A 43 8.00 -13.28 -1.03
C LEU A 43 7.55 -12.92 -2.46
N LEU A 44 6.53 -13.60 -2.99
CA LEU A 44 5.98 -13.29 -4.31
C LEU A 44 5.33 -11.89 -4.35
N TYR A 45 4.54 -11.54 -3.32
CA TYR A 45 3.91 -10.22 -3.23
C TYR A 45 4.96 -9.11 -3.05
N PHE A 46 5.92 -9.28 -2.14
CA PHE A 46 7.03 -8.34 -1.97
C PHE A 46 7.90 -8.23 -3.23
N GLY A 47 8.12 -9.34 -3.92
CA GLY A 47 8.88 -9.40 -5.18
C GLY A 47 8.26 -8.61 -6.33
N VAL A 48 6.96 -8.32 -6.28
CA VAL A 48 6.26 -7.44 -7.23
C VAL A 48 6.18 -6.00 -6.70
N MET A 49 5.86 -5.84 -5.41
CA MET A 49 5.62 -4.53 -4.80
C MET A 49 6.89 -3.71 -4.59
N ILE A 50 8.02 -4.32 -4.22
CA ILE A 50 9.29 -3.60 -4.03
C ILE A 50 9.82 -3.03 -5.35
N PRO A 51 9.91 -3.79 -6.47
CA PRO A 51 10.27 -3.21 -7.75
C PRO A 51 9.32 -2.11 -8.19
N THR A 52 8.01 -2.28 -8.01
CA THR A 52 7.00 -1.25 -8.31
C THR A 52 7.32 0.05 -7.57
N LEU A 53 7.60 -0.02 -6.27
CA LEU A 53 7.99 1.14 -5.45
C LEU A 53 9.23 1.83 -6.01
N LEU A 54 10.30 1.07 -6.27
CA LEU A 54 11.58 1.61 -6.73
C LEU A 54 11.46 2.26 -8.12
N ILE A 55 10.71 1.63 -9.03
CA ILE A 55 10.44 2.17 -10.36
C ILE A 55 9.61 3.44 -10.27
N ALA A 56 8.60 3.49 -9.41
CA ALA A 56 7.78 4.69 -9.20
C ALA A 56 8.60 5.86 -8.61
N VAL A 57 9.49 5.59 -7.64
CA VAL A 57 10.44 6.57 -7.11
C VAL A 57 11.33 7.12 -8.24
N HIS A 58 11.94 6.23 -9.02
CA HIS A 58 12.83 6.61 -10.11
C HIS A 58 12.10 7.43 -11.18
N ALA A 59 10.95 6.95 -11.65
CA ALA A 59 10.14 7.60 -12.68
C ALA A 59 9.73 9.03 -12.31
N SER A 60 9.33 9.21 -11.04
CA SER A 60 8.90 10.51 -10.53
C SER A 60 10.09 11.46 -10.36
N ALA A 61 11.20 10.97 -9.79
CA ALA A 61 12.41 11.77 -9.56
C ALA A 61 13.04 12.29 -10.87
N THR A 62 13.06 11.48 -11.92
CA THR A 62 13.58 11.90 -13.24
C THR A 62 12.60 12.81 -13.98
N SER A 63 11.29 12.59 -13.81
CA SER A 63 10.26 13.38 -14.48
C SER A 63 10.14 14.80 -13.96
N THR A 64 10.29 15.02 -12.65
CA THR A 64 10.25 16.37 -12.05
C THR A 64 11.47 17.20 -12.44
N ARG A 65 12.65 16.57 -12.58
CA ARG A 65 13.90 17.24 -12.98
C ARG A 65 13.82 17.85 -14.39
N SER A 66 13.02 17.27 -15.27
CA SER A 66 12.88 17.73 -16.66
C SER A 66 11.98 18.95 -16.83
N THR A 67 11.12 19.26 -15.86
CA THR A 67 10.18 20.40 -15.93
C THR A 67 10.68 21.52 -15.04
N ARG A 68 11.26 22.58 -15.63
CA ARG A 68 11.71 23.81 -14.94
C ARG A 68 10.52 24.61 -14.35
N GLY A 69 9.84 24.05 -13.36
CA GLY A 69 8.85 24.74 -12.52
C GLY A 69 9.46 25.21 -11.20
N PRO A 70 8.71 25.96 -10.36
CA PRO A 70 9.19 26.38 -9.04
C PRO A 70 9.64 25.16 -8.24
N THR A 71 10.87 25.21 -7.73
CA THR A 71 11.55 24.13 -7.04
C THR A 71 10.73 23.69 -5.83
N HIS A 72 10.26 22.44 -5.83
CA HIS A 72 9.64 21.87 -4.64
C HIS A 72 10.73 21.61 -3.60
N ARG A 73 10.67 22.29 -2.46
CA ARG A 73 11.55 22.00 -1.33
C ARG A 73 11.09 20.75 -0.59
N ARG A 74 12.04 19.90 -0.19
CA ARG A 74 11.74 18.68 0.56
C ARG A 74 10.95 19.02 1.82
N ASN A 75 9.96 18.19 2.14
CA ASN A 75 9.17 18.33 3.37
C ASN A 75 9.50 17.15 4.29
N PRO A 76 10.32 17.33 5.33
CA PRO A 76 10.77 16.23 6.17
C PRO A 76 9.60 15.52 6.86
N PHE A 77 8.55 16.25 7.23
CA PHE A 77 7.37 15.65 7.85
C PHE A 77 6.61 14.73 6.88
N GLN A 78 6.41 15.14 5.62
CA GLN A 78 5.80 14.26 4.61
C GLN A 78 6.67 13.03 4.35
N ILE A 79 7.99 13.18 4.31
CA ILE A 79 8.92 12.05 4.16
C ILE A 79 8.78 11.09 5.35
N THR A 80 8.76 11.58 6.59
CA THR A 80 8.55 10.75 7.78
C THR A 80 7.23 9.99 7.70
N LEU A 81 6.13 10.65 7.33
CA LEU A 81 4.84 9.99 7.15
C LEU A 81 4.88 8.93 6.04
N LEU A 82 5.59 9.18 4.94
CA LEU A 82 5.75 8.19 3.86
C LEU A 82 6.58 6.98 4.30
N MET A 83 7.61 7.18 5.11
CA MET A 83 8.40 6.06 5.66
C MET A 83 7.58 5.23 6.65
N ILE A 84 6.78 5.89 7.50
CA ILE A 84 5.82 5.21 8.39
C ILE A 84 4.80 4.43 7.55
N LEU A 85 4.25 5.05 6.51
CA LEU A 85 3.27 4.43 5.62
C LEU A 85 3.86 3.22 4.88
N LEU A 86 5.12 3.28 4.44
CA LEU A 86 5.83 2.14 3.85
C LEU A 86 5.96 0.98 4.85
N LEU A 87 6.39 1.26 6.08
CA LEU A 87 6.53 0.26 7.12
C LEU A 87 5.17 -0.41 7.42
N LEU A 88 4.14 0.40 7.65
CA LEU A 88 2.78 -0.08 7.92
C LEU A 88 2.24 -0.90 6.74
N THR A 89 2.47 -0.46 5.50
CA THR A 89 2.02 -1.20 4.31
C THR A 89 2.75 -2.53 4.17
N GLY A 90 4.05 -2.58 4.45
CA GLY A 90 4.81 -3.83 4.50
C GLY A 90 4.23 -4.81 5.52
N THR A 91 3.94 -4.34 6.73
CA THR A 91 3.28 -5.16 7.77
C THR A 91 1.86 -5.57 7.38
N GLN A 92 1.11 -4.70 6.69
CA GLN A 92 -0.23 -5.01 6.19
C GLN A 92 -0.22 -6.10 5.12
N ILE A 93 0.75 -6.06 4.20
CA ILE A 93 0.94 -7.11 3.18
C ILE A 93 1.22 -8.44 3.86
N TYR A 94 2.10 -8.44 4.86
CA TYR A 94 2.39 -9.63 5.67
C TYR A 94 1.11 -10.24 6.27
N TRP A 95 0.31 -9.46 7.01
CA TRP A 95 -0.94 -9.95 7.58
C TRP A 95 -2.01 -10.29 6.54
N GLY A 96 -2.02 -9.60 5.39
CA GLY A 96 -2.92 -9.88 4.28
C GLY A 96 -2.64 -11.24 3.65
N VAL A 97 -1.36 -11.59 3.50
CA VAL A 97 -0.92 -12.92 3.05
C VAL A 97 -1.42 -14.00 4.00
N PHE A 98 -1.21 -13.85 5.30
CA PHE A 98 -1.71 -14.81 6.31
C PHE A 98 -3.24 -14.91 6.30
N THR A 99 -3.95 -13.78 6.20
CA THR A 99 -5.42 -13.75 6.13
C THR A 99 -5.93 -14.49 4.90
N SER A 100 -5.26 -14.32 3.75
CA SER A 100 -5.63 -14.99 2.50
C SER A 100 -5.26 -16.47 2.49
N LEU A 101 -4.24 -16.89 3.24
CA LEU A 101 -3.74 -18.25 3.23
C LEU A 101 -4.50 -19.15 4.19
N LEU A 102 -4.74 -18.65 5.40
CA LEU A 102 -5.38 -19.39 6.49
C LEU A 102 -6.90 -19.17 6.51
N ASP A 103 -7.45 -18.55 5.46
CA ASP A 103 -8.87 -18.21 5.31
C ASP A 103 -9.45 -17.44 6.52
N ALA A 104 -8.58 -16.68 7.21
CA ALA A 104 -8.97 -15.91 8.39
C ALA A 104 -10.01 -14.82 8.09
N GLY A 105 -10.22 -14.50 6.80
CA GLY A 105 -11.30 -13.63 6.32
C GLY A 105 -12.71 -14.15 6.63
N HIS A 106 -12.88 -15.45 6.92
CA HIS A 106 -14.16 -16.08 7.22
C HIS A 106 -14.49 -16.19 8.72
N VAL A 107 -13.61 -15.72 9.61
CA VAL A 107 -13.80 -15.88 11.06
C VAL A 107 -14.80 -14.87 11.61
N TYR A 108 -14.52 -13.58 11.45
CA TYR A 108 -15.45 -12.51 11.76
C TYR A 108 -15.88 -11.79 10.47
N ASN A 109 -17.19 -11.77 10.18
CA ASN A 109 -17.74 -11.15 8.97
C ASN A 109 -18.51 -9.84 9.24
N THR A 110 -18.41 -9.29 10.45
CA THR A 110 -18.85 -7.92 10.74
C THR A 110 -17.70 -6.93 10.65
N PHE A 111 -18.04 -5.66 10.43
CA PHE A 111 -17.11 -4.53 10.36
C PHE A 111 -17.80 -3.26 10.88
N PRO A 112 -17.11 -2.32 11.56
CA PRO A 112 -15.68 -2.35 11.90
C PRO A 112 -15.34 -3.26 13.08
N SER A 113 -16.29 -3.47 13.99
CA SER A 113 -16.11 -4.39 15.13
C SER A 113 -16.24 -5.87 14.71
N MET A 114 -15.68 -6.75 15.51
CA MET A 114 -15.70 -8.21 15.37
C MET A 114 -16.81 -8.76 16.28
N TYR A 115 -18.01 -8.95 15.71
CA TYR A 115 -19.28 -9.26 16.39
C TYR A 115 -19.57 -8.38 17.63
N GLY A 116 -19.38 -7.07 17.48
CA GLY A 116 -19.59 -6.10 18.57
C GLY A 116 -18.38 -5.88 19.47
N GLN A 117 -17.29 -6.62 19.27
CA GLN A 117 -16.06 -6.50 20.06
C GLN A 117 -14.94 -5.85 19.24
N TRP A 118 -14.24 -4.89 19.84
CA TRP A 118 -13.06 -4.26 19.23
C TRP A 118 -11.77 -5.05 19.49
N ILE A 119 -11.73 -5.77 20.61
CA ILE A 119 -10.65 -6.66 21.02
C ILE A 119 -11.33 -7.98 21.38
N PRO A 120 -11.36 -8.96 20.46
CA PRO A 120 -11.95 -10.26 20.75
C PRO A 120 -11.23 -10.97 21.90
N PRO A 121 -11.92 -11.71 22.77
CA PRO A 121 -11.29 -12.45 23.85
C PRO A 121 -10.41 -13.59 23.34
N GLU A 122 -10.59 -14.04 22.09
CA GLU A 122 -9.84 -15.15 21.51
C GLU A 122 -8.44 -14.76 21.01
N LEU A 123 -8.00 -13.50 21.13
CA LEU A 123 -6.72 -13.05 20.54
C LEU A 123 -5.47 -13.74 21.10
N TRP A 124 -5.52 -14.27 22.32
CA TRP A 124 -4.33 -14.74 23.06
C TRP A 124 -4.50 -16.15 23.62
N VAL A 125 -5.30 -16.98 22.97
CA VAL A 125 -5.69 -18.31 23.49
C VAL A 125 -4.68 -19.42 23.20
N ILE A 126 -3.74 -19.21 22.26
CA ILE A 126 -2.72 -20.22 21.93
C ILE A 126 -1.45 -19.97 22.75
N ASP A 127 -0.94 -21.02 23.40
CA ASP A 127 0.36 -21.02 24.08
C ASP A 127 1.47 -21.68 23.24
N PRO A 128 2.71 -21.15 23.27
CA PRO A 128 3.11 -19.85 23.81
C PRO A 128 2.57 -18.66 23.01
N LEU A 129 2.42 -17.50 23.67
CA LEU A 129 1.75 -16.29 23.14
C LEU A 129 2.13 -15.88 21.72
N HIS A 130 3.40 -16.03 21.33
CA HIS A 130 3.87 -15.64 20.00
C HIS A 130 3.20 -16.44 18.86
N ARG A 131 2.70 -17.65 19.12
CA ARG A 131 1.99 -18.47 18.13
C ARG A 131 0.69 -17.85 17.67
N ASN A 132 0.04 -17.03 18.50
CA ASN A 132 -1.18 -16.33 18.10
C ASN A 132 -0.94 -15.43 16.88
N PHE A 133 0.27 -14.91 16.71
CA PHE A 133 0.57 -14.07 15.55
C PHE A 133 0.68 -14.85 14.22
N PHE A 134 0.73 -16.18 14.24
CA PHE A 134 0.95 -16.97 13.03
C PHE A 134 -0.12 -18.03 12.80
N GLU A 135 -0.79 -18.46 13.87
CA GLU A 135 -1.71 -19.61 13.85
C GLU A 135 -3.12 -19.22 14.27
N ASN A 136 -3.29 -18.17 15.07
CA ASN A 136 -4.61 -17.77 15.55
C ASN A 136 -5.30 -16.88 14.51
N LEU A 137 -6.31 -17.45 13.86
CA LEU A 137 -7.06 -16.78 12.80
C LEU A 137 -7.70 -15.46 13.27
N VAL A 138 -8.17 -15.39 14.52
CA VAL A 138 -8.76 -14.17 15.10
C VAL A 138 -7.70 -13.09 15.23
N THR A 139 -6.52 -13.44 15.72
CA THR A 139 -5.39 -12.51 15.88
C THR A 139 -4.87 -12.03 14.54
N ILE A 140 -4.71 -12.93 13.56
CA ILE A 140 -4.34 -12.58 12.18
C ILE A 140 -5.32 -11.57 11.59
N GLN A 141 -6.62 -11.86 11.69
CA GLN A 141 -7.66 -11.01 11.12
C GLN A 141 -7.72 -9.65 11.83
N TRP A 142 -7.58 -9.63 13.16
CA TRP A 142 -7.57 -8.40 13.96
C TRP A 142 -6.35 -7.52 13.64
N MET A 143 -5.16 -8.10 13.55
CA MET A 143 -3.94 -7.38 13.17
C MET A 143 -4.10 -6.77 11.78
N HIS A 144 -4.60 -7.54 10.82
CA HIS A 144 -4.87 -7.04 9.47
C HIS A 144 -5.84 -5.84 9.45
N ARG A 145 -6.88 -5.85 10.31
CA ARG A 145 -7.82 -4.72 10.46
C ARG A 145 -7.16 -3.50 11.13
N LEU A 146 -6.36 -3.72 12.17
CA LEU A 146 -5.67 -2.66 12.90
C LEU A 146 -4.69 -1.90 11.99
N PHE A 147 -3.82 -2.63 11.28
CA PHE A 147 -2.84 -2.02 10.39
C PHE A 147 -3.52 -1.31 9.21
N ALA A 148 -4.65 -1.81 8.69
CA ALA A 148 -5.46 -1.09 7.69
C ALA A 148 -5.96 0.26 8.22
N LEU A 149 -6.42 0.32 9.48
CA LEU A 149 -6.85 1.57 10.11
C LEU A 149 -5.68 2.55 10.30
N LEU A 150 -4.53 2.06 10.78
CA LEU A 150 -3.32 2.88 10.96
C LEU A 150 -2.83 3.48 9.62
N ILE A 151 -2.90 2.70 8.54
CA ILE A 151 -2.61 3.18 7.18
C ILE A 151 -3.58 4.30 6.78
N LEU A 152 -4.89 4.09 6.95
CA LEU A 152 -5.90 5.09 6.62
C LEU A 152 -5.66 6.40 7.40
N LEU A 153 -5.39 6.31 8.71
CA LEU A 153 -5.09 7.48 9.54
C LEU A 153 -3.81 8.20 9.10
N THR A 154 -2.76 7.46 8.73
CA THR A 154 -1.50 8.04 8.24
C THR A 154 -1.70 8.78 6.93
N VAL A 155 -2.48 8.21 6.00
CA VAL A 155 -2.81 8.85 4.72
C VAL A 155 -3.70 10.08 4.92
N LEU A 156 -4.67 10.03 5.85
CA LEU A 156 -5.48 11.19 6.23
C LEU A 156 -4.60 12.30 6.82
N MET A 157 -3.64 11.97 7.69
CA MET A 157 -2.70 12.95 8.24
C MET A 157 -1.84 13.58 7.14
N LEU A 158 -1.36 12.78 6.19
CA LEU A 158 -0.62 13.26 5.03
C LEU A 158 -1.48 14.21 4.18
N TRP A 159 -2.75 13.88 3.97
CA TRP A 159 -3.73 14.72 3.28
C TRP A 159 -3.97 16.04 4.01
N VAL A 160 -4.36 16.00 5.28
CA VAL A 160 -4.59 17.20 6.09
C VAL A 160 -3.35 18.10 6.08
N HIS A 161 -2.17 17.55 6.36
CA HIS A 161 -0.92 18.32 6.37
C HIS A 161 -0.67 19.01 5.02
N THR A 162 -0.83 18.29 3.90
CA THR A 162 -0.64 18.84 2.55
C THR A 162 -1.61 20.00 2.27
N PHE A 163 -2.86 19.89 2.74
CA PHE A 163 -3.86 20.95 2.61
C PHE A 163 -3.75 22.06 3.65
N LEU A 164 -2.86 21.96 4.63
CA LEU A 164 -2.51 23.04 5.55
C LEU A 164 -1.22 23.77 5.15
N MET A 165 -0.41 23.21 4.24
CA MET A 165 0.80 23.87 3.75
C MET A 165 0.48 25.21 3.07
N LYS A 166 1.34 26.22 3.31
CA LYS A 166 1.27 27.54 2.66
C LYS A 166 1.48 27.45 1.15
N GLN A 167 2.47 26.65 0.73
CA GLN A 167 2.72 26.34 -0.67
C GLN A 167 2.30 24.91 -0.95
N ARG A 168 1.52 24.70 -2.01
CA ARG A 168 0.95 23.39 -2.36
C ARG A 168 1.27 23.08 -3.81
N PRO A 169 2.45 22.50 -4.10
CA PRO A 169 2.79 22.07 -5.44
C PRO A 169 1.71 21.13 -5.98
N LEU A 170 1.16 21.45 -7.16
CA LEU A 170 0.02 20.71 -7.72
C LEU A 170 0.29 19.21 -7.83
N ILE A 171 1.52 18.82 -8.19
CA ILE A 171 1.93 17.41 -8.26
C ILE A 171 1.78 16.69 -6.92
N ILE A 172 2.11 17.33 -5.80
CA ILE A 172 1.97 16.73 -4.46
C ILE A 172 0.51 16.63 -4.08
N VAL A 173 -0.28 17.67 -4.34
CA VAL A 173 -1.72 17.64 -4.07
C VAL A 173 -2.37 16.49 -4.84
N HIS A 174 -2.09 16.35 -6.13
CA HIS A 174 -2.63 15.25 -6.94
C HIS A 174 -2.20 13.88 -6.44
N LEU A 175 -0.92 13.69 -6.09
CA LEU A 175 -0.42 12.41 -5.57
C LEU A 175 -1.01 12.05 -4.20
N VAL A 176 -1.18 13.04 -3.32
CA VAL A 176 -1.78 12.83 -1.98
C VAL A 176 -3.28 12.55 -2.09
N VAL A 177 -4.01 13.23 -2.99
CA VAL A 177 -5.42 12.92 -3.27
C VAL A 177 -5.56 11.54 -3.91
N PHE A 178 -4.66 11.18 -4.84
CA PHE A 178 -4.60 9.84 -5.41
C PHE A 178 -4.40 8.79 -4.33
N LEU A 179 -3.41 8.97 -3.43
CA LEU A 179 -3.16 8.08 -2.30
C LEU A 179 -4.38 7.94 -1.41
N LEU A 180 -5.01 9.04 -1.00
CA LEU A 180 -6.25 8.99 -0.21
C LEU A 180 -7.35 8.19 -0.91
N THR A 181 -7.55 8.42 -2.21
CA THR A 181 -8.59 7.74 -3.00
C THR A 181 -8.35 6.24 -3.07
N VAL A 182 -7.13 5.80 -3.41
CA VAL A 182 -6.81 4.37 -3.53
C VAL A 182 -6.77 3.67 -2.17
N THR A 183 -6.35 4.37 -1.10
CA THR A 183 -6.41 3.84 0.27
C THR A 183 -7.85 3.65 0.73
N LEU A 184 -8.74 4.61 0.48
CA LEU A 184 -10.18 4.47 0.79
C LEU A 184 -10.80 3.33 -0.01
N LEU A 185 -10.47 3.22 -1.30
CA LEU A 185 -10.93 2.11 -2.14
C LEU A 185 -10.45 0.76 -1.59
N SER A 186 -9.17 0.66 -1.21
CA SER A 186 -8.63 -0.58 -0.65
C SER A 186 -9.26 -0.93 0.70
N TYR A 187 -9.38 0.04 1.61
CA TYR A 187 -10.00 -0.14 2.93
C TYR A 187 -11.46 -0.59 2.82
N THR A 188 -12.24 0.06 1.96
CA THR A 188 -13.65 -0.28 1.74
C THR A 188 -13.82 -1.61 1.02
N ALA A 189 -13.01 -1.91 0.02
CA ALA A 189 -13.00 -3.21 -0.64
C ALA A 189 -12.67 -4.33 0.35
N GLY A 190 -11.69 -4.13 1.24
CA GLY A 190 -11.35 -5.08 2.31
C GLY A 190 -12.49 -5.29 3.31
N ALA A 191 -13.17 -4.21 3.73
CA ALA A 191 -14.34 -4.30 4.60
C ALA A 191 -15.49 -5.08 3.94
N PHE A 192 -15.78 -4.81 2.66
CA PHE A 192 -16.79 -5.54 1.92
C PHE A 192 -16.39 -6.99 1.63
N THR A 193 -15.10 -7.27 1.41
CA THR A 193 -14.58 -8.64 1.33
C THR A 193 -14.95 -9.42 2.59
N LEU A 194 -14.86 -8.82 3.78
CA LEU A 194 -15.28 -9.48 5.02
C LEU A 194 -16.80 -9.65 5.08
N ILE A 195 -17.56 -8.58 4.86
CA ILE A 195 -19.03 -8.58 4.98
C ILE A 195 -19.65 -9.60 4.02
N TYR A 196 -19.18 -9.66 2.77
CA TYR A 196 -19.72 -10.55 1.74
C TYR A 196 -19.02 -11.90 1.62
N HIS A 197 -18.25 -12.30 2.64
CA HIS A 197 -17.67 -13.65 2.75
C HIS A 197 -16.66 -13.98 1.64
N VAL A 198 -15.71 -13.06 1.45
CA VAL A 198 -14.52 -13.19 0.60
C VAL A 198 -14.82 -13.47 -0.88
N PRO A 199 -15.71 -12.69 -1.54
CA PRO A 199 -15.97 -12.91 -2.96
C PRO A 199 -14.74 -12.52 -3.80
N ALA A 200 -14.49 -13.29 -4.86
CA ALA A 200 -13.29 -13.17 -5.70
C ALA A 200 -13.10 -11.76 -6.28
N PHE A 201 -14.17 -11.12 -6.74
CA PHE A 201 -14.09 -9.78 -7.30
C PHE A 201 -13.61 -8.71 -6.28
N LEU A 202 -14.15 -8.72 -5.06
CA LEU A 202 -13.77 -7.73 -4.03
C LEU A 202 -12.34 -7.95 -3.53
N THR A 203 -11.90 -9.19 -3.43
CA THR A 203 -10.51 -9.50 -3.07
C THR A 203 -9.52 -9.08 -4.14
N LEU A 204 -9.83 -9.24 -5.44
CA LEU A 204 -9.00 -8.70 -6.53
C LEU A 204 -8.97 -7.17 -6.52
N LEU A 205 -10.13 -6.52 -6.29
CA LEU A 205 -10.21 -5.07 -6.18
C LEU A 205 -9.36 -4.54 -5.00
N HIS A 206 -9.41 -5.21 -3.85
CA HIS A 206 -8.59 -4.90 -2.69
C HIS A 206 -7.09 -5.00 -2.99
N GLN A 207 -6.66 -6.05 -3.71
CA GLN A 207 -5.25 -6.23 -4.09
C GLN A 207 -4.76 -5.20 -5.11
N ILE A 208 -5.54 -4.91 -6.16
CA ILE A 208 -5.15 -3.90 -7.17
C ILE A 208 -5.06 -2.52 -6.53
N SER A 209 -6.00 -2.16 -5.65
CA SER A 209 -5.96 -0.86 -4.96
C SER A 209 -4.74 -0.75 -4.02
N ALA A 210 -4.35 -1.82 -3.34
CA ALA A 210 -3.10 -1.86 -2.56
C ALA A 210 -1.85 -1.68 -3.44
N GLN A 211 -1.84 -2.27 -4.64
CA GLN A 211 -0.77 -2.09 -5.63
C GLN A 211 -0.65 -0.63 -6.11
N LEU A 212 -1.79 0.01 -6.36
CA LEU A 212 -1.84 1.44 -6.72
C LEU A 212 -1.36 2.33 -5.56
N MET A 213 -1.66 1.96 -4.31
CA MET A 213 -1.17 2.66 -3.13
C MET A 213 0.36 2.64 -3.06
N ILE A 214 1.00 1.48 -3.24
CA ILE A 214 2.48 1.38 -3.32
C ILE A 214 3.05 2.25 -4.44
N THR A 215 2.41 2.25 -5.61
CA THR A 215 2.81 3.12 -6.72
C THR A 215 2.74 4.60 -6.33
N GLY A 216 1.65 5.03 -5.69
CA GLY A 216 1.48 6.41 -5.21
C GLY A 216 2.52 6.84 -4.18
N ILE A 217 2.87 5.93 -3.24
CA ILE A 217 3.91 6.18 -2.24
C ILE A 217 5.25 6.41 -2.93
N GLY A 218 5.61 5.54 -3.88
CA GLY A 218 6.86 5.67 -4.64
C GLY A 218 6.92 6.95 -5.46
N LEU A 219 5.85 7.31 -6.16
CA LEU A 219 5.78 8.55 -6.93
C LEU A 219 6.00 9.77 -6.02
N LEU A 220 5.35 9.82 -4.85
CA LEU A 220 5.48 10.96 -3.94
C LEU A 220 6.86 11.03 -3.28
N LEU A 221 7.46 9.89 -2.93
CA LEU A 221 8.86 9.83 -2.49
C LEU A 221 9.83 10.33 -3.58
N GLY A 222 9.58 9.98 -4.84
CA GLY A 222 10.38 10.47 -5.97
C GLY A 222 10.34 11.99 -6.14
N VAL A 223 9.17 12.63 -5.90
CA VAL A 223 9.04 14.10 -5.89
C VAL A 223 9.88 14.72 -4.77
N HIS A 224 9.93 14.10 -3.58
CA HIS A 224 10.76 14.59 -2.49
C HIS A 224 12.25 14.36 -2.73
N PHE A 225 12.61 13.24 -3.35
CA PHE A 225 13.99 12.90 -3.67
C PHE A 225 14.58 13.85 -4.72
N SER A 226 13.83 14.20 -5.76
CA SER A 226 14.28 15.18 -6.75
C SER A 226 14.47 16.57 -6.13
N GLY A 227 13.56 17.01 -5.27
CA GLY A 227 13.70 18.26 -4.52
C GLY A 227 14.97 18.29 -3.65
N TRP A 228 15.33 17.17 -3.02
CA TRP A 228 16.59 17.07 -2.27
C TRP A 228 17.83 17.21 -3.16
N ILE A 229 17.86 16.55 -4.34
CA ILE A 229 18.96 16.69 -5.29
C ILE A 229 19.13 18.15 -5.74
N GLU A 230 18.02 18.83 -6.03
CA GLU A 230 18.03 20.24 -6.44
C GLU A 230 18.55 21.16 -5.33
N GLU A 231 18.18 20.91 -4.08
CA GLU A 231 18.72 21.63 -2.91
C GLU A 231 20.23 21.47 -2.78
N GLN A 232 20.77 20.26 -3.01
CA GLN A 232 22.22 20.00 -2.97
C GLN A 232 22.98 20.63 -4.15
N ALA A 233 22.35 20.74 -5.32
CA ALA A 233 22.97 21.37 -6.49
C ALA A 233 23.09 22.90 -6.37
N GLN A 234 22.39 23.51 -5.40
CA GLN A 234 22.36 24.96 -5.17
C GLN A 234 23.21 25.41 -3.98
N SER A 235 23.74 24.48 -3.17
CA SER A 235 24.63 24.74 -2.03
C SER A 235 26.10 24.66 -2.42
#